data_AF-A0A9W9CVA2-F1
#
_entry.id   AF-A0A9W9CVA2-F1
#
_cell.length_a   1.000
_cell.length_b   1.000
_cell.length_c   1.000
_cell.angle_alpha   90.00
_cell.angle_beta   90.00
_cell.angle_gamma   90.00
#
_symmetry.space_group_name_H-M   'P 1'
#
loop_
_entity.id
_entity.type
_entity.pdbx_description
1 polymer ?
#
loop_
_entity_poly.entity_id
_entity_poly.type
_entity_poly.pdbx_seq_one_letter_code
_entity_poly.pdbx_strand_id
1 'polypeptide(L)'
;MGKESDIFSITSKTSKTPTVIAGTTNPDRDYEKVKAFTKAEAKAANRAEREQTVAQAILQNKKAVFWSFIISMAIIMEGYDTALMPQFYGYPSFQKRYGEFFPDLGEWSLSGEWQAGLSNAQAVGLILGGFLNGWASSRFGYKRTMLAALLWINTTIFAVFFAPNIYVLLVGQFLCGMGWGVFATTGPAYASEVCPLALRGYLTVYNNLCWAIGQLLANGVLKALVNDTSQWSYRIPFAVQWVWPLPLFILVCFSPESPWWLAKNERYADAAISLHKLSSRPESEVQNTLSQIVFTIRLEKARIAQRAAAAAATAAATAAAQQNDSRPQARLARWRSRRAELQSGTRYWDCFKGTDRRRTEICCVAFAGQMLSGAQFAYGPSYFFQQAGMSTDDAYKVAVASPALAFVGTVTSWLLLTYFGRRTIYLYGIFSLTITLFLIGLVSVVSASEAAIWIQAALCLVWQLFYSLTLGPITYSIISETSAIHLRAKTVVLSRNTYNLVTILSLVIEPYMINPTELDLKGKTAFFWAGTAALTSAWAWFRLPEVKGRTYEELDILFAKRIPARKFKGAEVQVYEDSEFNIFLDD
;
A
#
# COMPACT_ATOMS: atom_id res chain seq x y z
N MET A 1 59.32 25.95 7.06
CA MET A 1 58.95 25.09 5.91
C MET A 1 58.33 23.83 6.48
N GLY A 2 57.05 23.50 6.38
CA GLY A 2 55.95 24.01 5.57
C GLY A 2 55.08 22.81 5.18
N LYS A 3 53.81 22.81 5.63
CA LYS A 3 52.65 22.00 5.20
C LYS A 3 52.67 20.49 5.49
N GLU A 4 51.84 20.07 6.45
CA GLU A 4 50.90 18.92 6.39
C GLU A 4 50.24 18.69 7.77
N SER A 5 49.03 19.23 8.03
CA SER A 5 48.12 18.71 9.08
C SER A 5 46.72 19.37 9.17
N ASP A 6 46.10 19.84 8.06
CA ASP A 6 44.76 20.47 8.10
C ASP A 6 43.69 19.68 7.31
N ILE A 7 43.31 18.49 7.77
CA ILE A 7 42.15 17.73 7.21
C ILE A 7 41.13 17.26 8.27
N PHE A 8 41.33 17.47 9.57
CA PHE A 8 40.38 17.02 10.61
C PHE A 8 40.04 18.11 11.64
N SER A 9 39.36 19.19 11.24
CA SER A 9 38.60 20.01 12.21
C SER A 9 37.52 20.89 11.55
N ILE A 10 36.44 20.29 11.06
CA ILE A 10 35.20 21.04 10.76
C ILE A 10 34.01 20.28 11.35
N THR A 11 33.96 20.20 12.67
CA THR A 11 32.76 19.83 13.44
C THR A 11 32.69 20.69 14.68
N SER A 12 32.21 21.94 14.54
CA SER A 12 31.46 22.66 15.58
C SER A 12 31.17 24.10 15.15
N LYS A 13 30.13 24.32 14.33
CA LYS A 13 29.46 25.62 14.28
C LYS A 13 27.94 25.42 14.29
N THR A 14 27.43 25.35 15.52
CA THR A 14 26.17 25.98 15.96
C THR A 14 24.95 25.82 15.06
N SER A 15 24.36 24.62 15.10
CA SER A 15 22.90 24.49 15.02
C SER A 15 22.33 25.05 16.33
N LYS A 16 21.60 26.17 16.25
CA LYS A 16 20.81 26.66 17.39
C LYS A 16 19.76 25.61 17.73
N THR A 17 20.06 24.78 18.71
CA THR A 17 19.11 23.96 19.45
C THR A 17 18.02 24.89 20.00
N PRO A 18 16.72 24.60 19.83
CA PRO A 18 15.69 25.37 20.50
C PRO A 18 15.89 25.25 22.02
N THR A 19 16.12 26.40 22.65
CA THR A 19 16.44 26.58 24.05
C THR A 19 15.20 26.33 24.93
N VAL A 20 14.73 25.08 25.06
CA VAL A 20 13.74 24.73 26.11
C VAL A 20 13.98 23.35 26.75
N ILE A 21 14.83 22.48 26.18
CA ILE A 21 15.09 21.13 26.76
C ILE A 21 16.36 21.11 27.64
N ALA A 22 16.56 22.15 28.45
CA ALA A 22 17.65 22.20 29.45
C ALA A 22 17.14 22.07 30.89
N GLY A 23 15.86 21.76 31.12
CA GLY A 23 15.30 21.81 32.46
C GLY A 23 14.03 21.00 32.69
N THR A 24 13.95 19.74 32.27
CA THR A 24 12.99 18.76 32.83
C THR A 24 13.50 17.33 32.62
N THR A 25 14.30 16.84 33.56
CA THR A 25 14.74 15.44 33.64
C THR A 25 13.70 14.51 34.29
N ASN A 26 12.44 14.96 34.44
CA ASN A 26 11.41 14.19 35.13
C ASN A 26 10.22 13.84 34.20
N PRO A 27 10.21 12.63 33.60
CA PRO A 27 9.12 12.12 32.76
C PRO A 27 7.75 12.08 33.45
N ASP A 28 7.72 12.04 34.79
CA ASP A 28 6.48 11.97 35.57
C ASP A 28 5.80 13.34 35.70
N ARG A 29 6.56 14.44 35.56
CA ARG A 29 6.00 15.80 35.62
C ARG A 29 5.31 16.21 34.32
N ASP A 30 5.75 15.64 33.18
CA ASP A 30 5.03 15.72 31.91
C ASP A 30 3.82 14.77 31.90
N TYR A 31 3.86 13.66 32.64
CA TYR A 31 2.71 12.75 32.81
C TYR A 31 1.54 13.43 33.55
N GLU A 32 1.79 14.25 34.57
CA GLU A 32 0.76 15.04 35.26
C GLU A 32 0.14 16.12 34.35
N LYS A 33 0.95 16.82 33.55
CA LYS A 33 0.44 17.80 32.54
C LYS A 33 -0.37 17.13 31.42
N VAL A 34 -0.04 15.88 31.08
CA VAL A 34 -0.79 15.07 30.11
C VAL A 34 -2.03 14.41 30.74
N LYS A 35 -2.02 14.09 32.04
CA LYS A 35 -3.24 13.72 32.79
C LYS A 35 -4.24 14.88 32.85
N ALA A 36 -3.74 16.11 32.85
CA ALA A 36 -4.56 17.33 32.78
C ALA A 36 -5.11 17.64 31.38
N PHE A 37 -4.90 16.78 30.37
CA PHE A 37 -5.66 16.86 29.11
C PHE A 37 -7.09 16.45 29.42
N THR A 38 -7.94 17.44 29.65
CA THR A 38 -9.31 17.18 30.07
C THR A 38 -10.05 16.43 28.96
N LYS A 39 -10.94 15.52 29.34
CA LYS A 39 -11.88 14.83 28.43
C LYS A 39 -12.61 15.82 27.49
N ALA A 40 -12.82 17.06 27.96
CA ALA A 40 -13.39 18.16 27.17
C ALA A 40 -12.45 18.66 26.06
N GLU A 41 -11.17 18.87 26.35
CA GLU A 41 -10.16 19.30 25.35
C GLU A 41 -9.92 18.22 24.29
N ALA A 42 -9.89 16.94 24.68
CA ALA A 42 -9.75 15.84 23.74
C ALA A 42 -10.99 15.69 22.82
N LYS A 43 -12.20 15.94 23.36
CA LYS A 43 -13.45 15.98 22.58
C LYS A 43 -13.49 17.18 21.64
N ALA A 44 -13.00 18.35 22.09
CA ALA A 44 -12.90 19.55 21.28
C ALA A 44 -11.89 19.40 20.13
N ALA A 45 -10.71 18.80 20.39
CA ALA A 45 -9.72 18.50 19.36
C ALA A 45 -10.25 17.56 18.29
N ASN A 46 -10.92 16.46 18.68
CA ASN A 46 -11.55 15.53 17.75
C ASN A 46 -12.67 16.19 16.93
N ARG A 47 -13.41 17.15 17.51
CA ARG A 47 -14.46 17.90 16.80
C ARG A 47 -13.85 18.89 15.80
N ALA A 48 -12.83 19.64 16.20
CA ALA A 48 -12.12 20.56 15.33
C ALA A 48 -11.47 19.83 14.14
N GLU A 49 -10.93 18.63 14.36
CA GLU A 49 -10.35 17.81 13.28
C GLU A 49 -11.43 17.27 12.31
N ARG A 50 -12.66 17.03 12.78
CA ARG A 50 -13.80 16.62 11.94
C ARG A 50 -14.39 17.76 11.12
N GLU A 51 -14.42 18.96 11.67
CA GLU A 51 -15.00 20.15 11.03
C GLU A 51 -14.03 20.79 10.03
N GLN A 52 -12.76 20.38 10.03
CA GLN A 52 -11.75 20.89 9.12
C GLN A 52 -12.00 20.44 7.67
N THR A 53 -12.12 21.40 6.76
CA THR A 53 -12.22 21.11 5.33
C THR A 53 -10.89 20.61 4.77
N VAL A 54 -10.93 19.82 3.69
CA VAL A 54 -9.73 19.28 3.01
C VAL A 54 -8.78 20.41 2.58
N ALA A 55 -9.31 21.50 2.02
CA ALA A 55 -8.50 22.64 1.60
C ALA A 55 -7.77 23.31 2.77
N GLN A 56 -8.47 23.53 3.89
CA GLN A 56 -7.86 24.07 5.11
C GLN A 56 -6.79 23.11 5.67
N ALA A 57 -7.05 21.81 5.65
CA ALA A 57 -6.09 20.80 6.12
C ALA A 57 -4.81 20.78 5.26
N ILE A 58 -4.91 20.89 3.93
CA ILE A 58 -3.75 21.01 3.03
C ILE A 58 -2.96 22.27 3.35
N LEU A 59 -3.64 23.41 3.48
CA LEU A 59 -2.98 24.70 3.73
C LEU A 59 -2.24 24.74 5.07
N GLN A 60 -2.78 24.07 6.10
CA GLN A 60 -2.13 23.98 7.41
C GLN A 60 -0.96 22.97 7.44
N ASN A 61 -1.01 21.91 6.63
CA ASN A 61 -0.07 20.80 6.67
C ASN A 61 0.76 20.65 5.38
N LYS A 62 1.08 21.76 4.72
CA LYS A 62 1.78 21.78 3.41
C LYS A 62 3.07 20.96 3.40
N LYS A 63 3.87 21.02 4.47
CA LYS A 63 5.13 20.26 4.56
C LYS A 63 4.90 18.76 4.69
N ALA A 64 3.95 18.34 5.53
CA ALA A 64 3.58 16.93 5.66
C ALA A 64 3.01 16.37 4.35
N VAL A 65 2.16 17.13 3.66
CA VAL A 65 1.64 16.81 2.33
C VAL A 65 2.77 16.65 1.31
N PHE A 66 3.70 17.60 1.27
CA PHE A 66 4.87 17.57 0.38
C PHE A 66 5.73 16.31 0.60
N TRP A 67 6.13 16.02 1.84
CA TRP A 67 6.95 14.85 2.14
C TRP A 67 6.23 13.53 1.86
N SER A 68 4.93 13.47 2.10
CA SER A 68 4.08 12.32 1.77
C SER A 68 4.07 12.09 0.25
N PHE A 69 3.86 13.14 -0.55
CA PHE A 69 3.92 13.06 -2.01
C PHE A 69 5.29 12.55 -2.51
N ILE A 70 6.40 13.09 -2.01
CA ILE A 70 7.74 12.68 -2.43
C ILE A 70 7.99 11.20 -2.14
N ILE A 71 7.62 10.71 -0.96
CA ILE A 71 7.85 9.31 -0.58
C ILE A 71 6.94 8.36 -1.38
N SER A 72 5.70 8.75 -1.64
CA SER A 72 4.78 8.00 -2.49
C SER A 72 5.18 7.99 -3.97
N MET A 73 5.91 9.01 -4.46
CA MET A 73 6.38 9.10 -5.85
C MET A 73 7.32 7.95 -6.23
N ALA A 74 7.95 7.28 -5.27
CA ALA A 74 8.73 6.07 -5.53
C ALA A 74 7.91 4.95 -6.19
N ILE A 75 6.60 4.96 -6.02
CA ILE A 75 5.66 4.00 -6.61
C ILE A 75 5.52 4.19 -8.13
N ILE A 76 5.86 5.36 -8.68
CA ILE A 76 5.89 5.57 -10.15
C ILE A 76 6.79 4.54 -10.82
N MET A 77 7.91 4.19 -10.19
CA MET A 77 8.86 3.20 -10.72
C MET A 77 8.22 1.81 -10.84
N GLU A 78 7.45 1.40 -9.83
CA GLU A 78 6.72 0.14 -9.86
C GLU A 78 5.68 0.14 -10.98
N GLY A 79 4.89 1.22 -11.12
CA GLY A 79 3.90 1.35 -12.18
C GLY A 79 4.51 1.40 -13.59
N TYR A 80 5.72 1.96 -13.72
CA TYR A 80 6.44 2.00 -14.99
C TYR A 80 6.89 0.61 -15.44
N ASP A 81 7.61 -0.13 -14.59
CA ASP A 81 8.20 -1.41 -15.00
C ASP A 81 7.15 -2.52 -15.17
N THR A 82 6.13 -2.54 -14.30
CA THR A 82 5.04 -3.52 -14.38
C THR A 82 4.22 -3.39 -15.67
N ALA A 83 4.15 -2.19 -16.26
CA ALA A 83 3.60 -1.99 -17.60
C ALA A 83 4.62 -2.22 -18.72
N LEU A 84 5.90 -1.95 -18.47
CA LEU A 84 6.98 -2.05 -19.45
C LEU A 84 7.17 -3.49 -19.94
N MET A 85 7.27 -4.46 -19.02
CA MET A 85 7.63 -5.84 -19.36
C MET A 85 6.62 -6.55 -20.28
N PRO A 86 5.30 -6.54 -20.02
CA PRO A 86 4.32 -7.13 -20.94
C PRO A 86 4.36 -6.52 -22.35
N GLN A 87 4.67 -5.23 -22.47
CA GLN A 87 4.76 -4.56 -23.77
C GLN A 87 6.02 -4.96 -24.55
N PHE A 88 7.12 -5.30 -23.87
CA PHE A 88 8.30 -5.82 -24.54
C PHE A 88 8.09 -7.19 -25.19
N TYR A 89 7.10 -7.97 -24.76
CA TYR A 89 6.81 -9.25 -25.41
C TYR A 89 6.34 -9.08 -26.86
N GLY A 90 5.79 -7.92 -27.21
CA GLY A 90 5.41 -7.55 -28.58
C GLY A 90 6.48 -6.75 -29.34
N TYR A 91 7.66 -6.49 -28.76
CA TYR A 91 8.71 -5.70 -29.39
C TYR A 91 9.61 -6.53 -30.31
N PRO A 92 9.73 -6.23 -31.61
CA PRO A 92 10.51 -7.04 -32.54
C PRO A 92 11.99 -7.18 -32.15
N SER A 93 12.63 -6.08 -31.73
CA SER A 93 14.04 -6.10 -31.31
C SER A 93 14.27 -6.88 -30.01
N PHE A 94 13.27 -6.89 -29.11
CA PHE A 94 13.33 -7.63 -27.85
C PHE A 94 13.14 -9.14 -28.09
N GLN A 95 12.16 -9.51 -28.92
CA GLN A 95 11.92 -10.89 -29.35
C GLN A 95 13.14 -11.48 -30.06
N LYS A 96 13.80 -10.73 -30.96
CA LYS A 96 15.03 -11.18 -31.62
C LYS A 96 16.20 -11.41 -30.67
N ARG A 97 16.24 -10.71 -29.52
CA ARG A 97 17.36 -10.79 -28.57
C ARG A 97 17.17 -11.89 -27.53
N TYR A 98 15.95 -12.03 -27.02
CA TYR A 98 15.64 -12.89 -25.87
C TYR A 98 14.62 -14.00 -26.17
N GLY A 99 13.97 -13.95 -27.33
CA GLY A 99 13.02 -14.96 -27.78
C GLY A 99 13.65 -16.06 -28.61
N GLU A 100 12.81 -17.00 -29.02
CA GLU A 100 13.14 -18.12 -29.88
C GLU A 100 12.36 -18.00 -31.20
N PHE A 101 12.88 -18.62 -32.26
CA PHE A 101 12.20 -18.64 -33.56
C PHE A 101 11.16 -19.76 -33.57
N PHE A 102 9.90 -19.42 -33.82
CA PHE A 102 8.81 -20.39 -33.94
C PHE A 102 8.55 -20.72 -35.41
N PRO A 103 8.93 -21.92 -35.90
CA PRO A 103 8.79 -22.28 -37.32
C PRO A 103 7.34 -22.26 -37.81
N ASP A 104 6.39 -22.60 -36.93
CA ASP A 104 4.97 -22.67 -37.24
C ASP A 104 4.32 -21.29 -37.48
N LEU A 105 4.90 -20.24 -36.89
CA LEU A 105 4.43 -18.85 -36.99
C LEU A 105 5.29 -18.01 -37.94
N GLY A 106 6.50 -18.46 -38.28
CA GLY A 106 7.46 -17.71 -39.09
C GLY A 106 8.04 -16.48 -38.39
N GLU A 107 7.86 -16.36 -37.07
CA GLU A 107 8.18 -15.16 -36.29
C GLU A 107 9.03 -15.49 -35.04
N TRP A 108 9.79 -14.48 -34.58
CA TRP A 108 10.50 -14.54 -33.29
C TRP A 108 9.53 -14.14 -32.19
N SER A 109 9.42 -14.94 -31.13
CA SER A 109 8.57 -14.62 -29.98
C SER A 109 9.17 -15.16 -28.69
N LEU A 110 8.71 -14.69 -27.54
CA LEU A 110 9.02 -15.33 -26.27
C LEU A 110 7.99 -16.44 -26.02
N SER A 111 8.45 -17.62 -25.58
CA SER A 111 7.54 -18.68 -25.16
C SER A 111 6.63 -18.20 -24.02
N GLY A 112 5.42 -18.77 -23.94
CA GLY A 112 4.47 -18.44 -22.87
C GLY A 112 5.06 -18.65 -21.47
N GLU A 113 5.91 -19.65 -21.30
CA GLU A 113 6.64 -19.92 -20.06
C GLU A 113 7.59 -18.78 -19.67
N TRP A 114 8.33 -18.22 -20.64
CA TRP A 114 9.22 -17.10 -20.39
C TRP A 114 8.46 -15.80 -20.10
N GLN A 115 7.37 -15.53 -20.82
CA GLN A 115 6.51 -14.37 -20.55
C GLN A 115 5.89 -14.44 -19.15
N ALA A 116 5.36 -15.60 -18.76
CA ALA A 116 4.82 -15.83 -17.43
C ALA A 116 5.92 -15.79 -16.36
N GLY A 117 7.08 -16.39 -16.64
CA GLY A 117 8.23 -16.43 -15.73
C GLY A 117 8.78 -15.04 -15.40
N LEU A 118 8.97 -14.18 -16.40
CA LEU A 118 9.45 -12.81 -16.22
C LEU A 118 8.45 -11.94 -15.43
N SER A 119 7.15 -12.06 -15.70
CA SER A 119 6.11 -11.32 -14.97
C SER A 119 5.95 -11.84 -13.53
N ASN A 120 5.96 -13.16 -13.34
CA ASN A 120 5.85 -13.77 -12.00
C ASN A 120 7.09 -13.53 -11.15
N ALA A 121 8.28 -13.49 -11.74
CA ALA A 121 9.53 -13.16 -11.04
C ALA A 121 9.42 -11.80 -10.33
N GLN A 122 8.86 -10.78 -11.01
CA GLN A 122 8.60 -9.47 -10.41
C GLN A 122 7.61 -9.56 -9.25
N ALA A 123 6.49 -10.27 -9.45
CA ALA A 123 5.44 -10.42 -8.43
C ALA A 123 5.93 -11.16 -7.18
N VAL A 124 6.77 -12.19 -7.33
CA VAL A 124 7.42 -12.88 -6.21
C VAL A 124 8.43 -11.95 -5.51
N GLY A 125 9.22 -11.19 -6.28
CA GLY A 125 10.11 -10.17 -5.75
C GLY A 125 9.37 -9.15 -4.89
N LEU A 126 8.22 -8.65 -5.36
CA LEU A 126 7.33 -7.73 -4.65
C LEU A 126 6.87 -8.28 -3.29
N ILE A 127 6.52 -9.57 -3.22
CA ILE A 127 6.11 -10.22 -1.96
C ILE A 127 7.25 -10.25 -0.95
N LEU A 128 8.44 -10.66 -1.40
CA LEU A 128 9.64 -10.73 -0.54
C LEU A 128 10.07 -9.33 -0.09
N GLY A 129 10.07 -8.35 -1.00
CA GLY A 129 10.33 -6.95 -0.72
C GLY A 129 9.37 -6.35 0.31
N GLY A 130 8.07 -6.67 0.22
CA GLY A 130 7.07 -6.25 1.19
C GLY A 130 7.34 -6.80 2.59
N PHE A 131 7.64 -8.11 2.72
CA PHE A 131 7.99 -8.70 4.02
C PHE A 131 9.31 -8.14 4.57
N LEU A 132 10.31 -7.96 3.72
CA LEU A 132 11.57 -7.31 4.07
C LEU A 132 11.32 -5.90 4.62
N ASN A 133 10.45 -5.13 3.99
CA ASN A 133 10.09 -3.81 4.46
C ASN A 133 9.41 -3.83 5.83
N GLY A 134 8.46 -4.74 6.08
CA GLY A 134 7.79 -4.78 7.38
C GLY A 134 8.74 -5.10 8.54
N TRP A 135 9.84 -5.80 8.28
CA TRP A 135 10.96 -5.95 9.22
C TRP A 135 11.84 -4.69 9.27
N ALA A 136 12.35 -4.23 8.11
CA ALA A 136 13.30 -3.13 8.00
C ALA A 136 12.75 -1.79 8.49
N SER A 137 11.55 -1.39 8.04
CA SER A 137 10.87 -0.16 8.49
C SER A 137 10.64 -0.14 9.99
N SER A 138 10.27 -1.28 10.57
CA SER A 138 10.05 -1.37 12.02
C SER A 138 11.34 -1.22 12.82
N ARG A 139 12.47 -1.73 12.32
CA ARG A 139 13.76 -1.73 13.02
C ARG A 139 14.61 -0.48 12.79
N PHE A 140 14.63 0.02 11.56
CA PHE A 140 15.54 1.08 11.11
C PHE A 140 14.84 2.41 10.80
N GLY A 141 13.50 2.41 10.72
CA GLY A 141 12.70 3.58 10.35
C GLY A 141 12.39 3.61 8.85
N TYR A 142 11.42 4.45 8.47
CA TYR A 142 10.96 4.56 7.08
C TYR A 142 12.01 5.24 6.20
N LYS A 143 12.69 6.27 6.70
CA LYS A 143 13.67 7.05 5.93
C LYS A 143 14.86 6.19 5.50
N ARG A 144 15.48 5.49 6.46
CA ARG A 144 16.67 4.65 6.18
C ARG A 144 16.33 3.47 5.27
N THR A 145 15.15 2.88 5.48
CA THR A 145 14.66 1.77 4.65
C THR A 145 14.43 2.24 3.20
N MET A 146 13.83 3.43 3.02
CA MET A 146 13.62 4.01 1.69
C MET A 146 14.95 4.32 0.98
N LEU A 147 15.94 4.93 1.67
CA LEU A 147 17.25 5.21 1.07
C LEU A 147 17.99 3.93 0.65
N ALA A 148 17.95 2.89 1.48
CA ALA A 148 18.54 1.59 1.14
C ALA A 148 17.86 0.96 -0.07
N ALA A 149 16.53 1.01 -0.15
CA ALA A 149 15.76 0.49 -1.28
C ALA A 149 16.01 1.30 -2.57
N LEU A 150 16.22 2.62 -2.49
CA LEU A 150 16.59 3.45 -3.62
C LEU A 150 18.02 3.16 -4.13
N LEU A 151 18.96 2.85 -3.24
CA LEU A 151 20.30 2.39 -3.65
C LEU A 151 20.24 0.99 -4.28
N TRP A 152 19.43 0.11 -3.71
CA TRP A 152 19.18 -1.24 -4.23
C TRP A 152 18.64 -1.18 -5.66
N ILE A 153 17.56 -0.41 -5.89
CA ILE A 153 16.93 -0.35 -7.21
C ILE A 153 17.88 0.22 -8.28
N ASN A 154 18.73 1.20 -7.94
CA ASN A 154 19.75 1.70 -8.86
C ASN A 154 20.71 0.60 -9.34
N THR A 155 21.07 -0.31 -8.43
CA THR A 155 22.00 -1.43 -8.71
C THR A 155 21.31 -2.53 -9.51
N THR A 156 20.05 -2.83 -9.22
CA THR A 156 19.32 -3.89 -9.92
C THR A 156 18.87 -3.46 -11.32
N ILE A 157 18.52 -2.19 -11.52
CA ILE A 157 18.25 -1.63 -12.87
C ILE A 157 19.50 -1.76 -13.75
N PHE A 158 20.70 -1.56 -13.20
CA PHE A 158 21.95 -1.77 -13.93
C PHE A 158 22.09 -3.22 -14.43
N ALA A 159 21.77 -4.20 -13.59
CA ALA A 159 21.79 -5.61 -13.99
C ALA A 159 20.77 -5.92 -15.11
N VAL A 160 19.57 -5.33 -15.04
CA VAL A 160 18.53 -5.49 -16.07
C VAL A 160 18.93 -4.83 -17.39
N PHE A 161 19.47 -3.61 -17.34
CA PHE A 161 19.89 -2.86 -18.53
C PHE A 161 21.02 -3.56 -19.30
N PHE A 162 21.99 -4.15 -18.59
CA PHE A 162 23.13 -4.87 -19.17
C PHE A 162 22.91 -6.39 -19.29
N ALA A 163 21.67 -6.89 -19.14
CA ALA A 163 21.39 -8.31 -19.18
C ALA A 163 21.86 -8.94 -20.52
N PRO A 164 22.81 -9.90 -20.50
CA PRO A 164 23.30 -10.51 -21.74
C PRO A 164 22.35 -11.57 -22.29
N ASN A 165 21.54 -12.19 -21.43
CA ASN A 165 20.61 -13.27 -21.73
C ASN A 165 19.35 -13.18 -20.86
N ILE A 166 18.34 -14.00 -21.19
CA ILE A 166 17.03 -13.97 -20.52
C ILE A 166 17.08 -14.41 -19.05
N TYR A 167 18.02 -15.27 -18.66
CA TYR A 167 18.18 -15.70 -17.27
C TYR A 167 18.64 -14.56 -16.36
N VAL A 168 19.62 -13.76 -16.81
CA VAL A 168 20.07 -12.57 -16.08
C VAL A 168 18.94 -11.54 -16.01
N LEU A 169 18.16 -11.40 -17.08
CA LEU A 169 16.98 -10.53 -17.10
C LEU A 169 15.95 -10.98 -16.05
N LEU A 170 15.66 -12.29 -15.96
CA LEU A 170 14.73 -12.84 -14.98
C LEU A 170 15.18 -12.59 -13.54
N VAL A 171 16.46 -12.85 -13.24
CA VAL A 171 17.02 -12.57 -11.91
C VAL A 171 17.00 -11.07 -11.61
N GLY A 172 17.36 -10.23 -12.59
CA GLY A 172 17.29 -8.78 -12.46
C GLY A 172 15.89 -8.29 -12.14
N GLN A 173 14.88 -8.81 -12.85
CA GLN A 173 13.47 -8.49 -12.64
C GLN A 173 12.96 -8.92 -11.26
N PHE A 174 13.35 -10.11 -10.80
CA PHE A 174 13.08 -10.56 -9.43
C PHE A 174 13.68 -9.60 -8.38
N LEU A 175 14.95 -9.20 -8.55
CA LEU A 175 15.63 -8.30 -7.62
C LEU A 175 15.05 -6.88 -7.65
N CYS A 176 14.66 -6.38 -8.82
CA CYS A 176 13.94 -5.11 -8.94
C CYS A 176 12.59 -5.17 -8.21
N GLY A 177 11.85 -6.29 -8.36
CA GLY A 177 10.61 -6.57 -7.63
C GLY A 177 10.75 -6.40 -6.11
N MET A 178 11.87 -6.82 -5.53
CA MET A 178 12.13 -6.62 -4.10
C MET A 178 12.20 -5.14 -3.70
N GLY A 179 12.84 -4.30 -4.53
CA GLY A 179 12.90 -2.85 -4.30
C GLY A 179 11.51 -2.21 -4.38
N TRP A 180 10.74 -2.56 -5.40
CA TRP A 180 9.37 -2.07 -5.57
C TRP A 180 8.43 -2.52 -4.45
N GLY A 181 8.60 -3.74 -3.93
CA GLY A 181 7.82 -4.25 -2.79
C GLY A 181 8.01 -3.41 -1.53
N VAL A 182 9.23 -2.89 -1.34
CA VAL A 182 9.53 -1.93 -0.27
C VAL A 182 8.80 -0.61 -0.53
N PHE A 183 8.85 -0.06 -1.75
CA PHE A 183 8.18 1.20 -2.07
C PHE A 183 6.66 1.12 -1.92
N ALA A 184 6.05 0.05 -2.43
CA ALA A 184 4.61 -0.19 -2.42
C ALA A 184 4.01 -0.25 -1.01
N THR A 185 4.82 -0.65 -0.02
CA THR A 185 4.37 -0.80 1.38
C THR A 185 4.80 0.37 2.27
N THR A 186 5.93 1.02 1.95
CA THR A 186 6.46 2.18 2.69
C THR A 186 5.64 3.44 2.45
N GLY A 187 5.26 3.72 1.20
CA GLY A 187 4.50 4.93 0.84
C GLY A 187 3.18 5.09 1.61
N PRO A 188 2.25 4.12 1.52
CA PRO A 188 0.98 4.17 2.26
C PRO A 188 1.17 4.23 3.78
N ALA A 189 2.14 3.48 4.32
CA ALA A 189 2.40 3.45 5.75
C ALA A 189 2.93 4.80 6.26
N TYR A 190 3.92 5.39 5.59
CA TYR A 190 4.46 6.70 5.94
C TYR A 190 3.41 7.81 5.81
N ALA A 191 2.67 7.84 4.70
CA ALA A 191 1.59 8.81 4.49
C ALA A 191 0.53 8.74 5.60
N SER A 192 0.21 7.54 6.09
CA SER A 192 -0.78 7.35 7.14
C SER A 192 -0.34 7.83 8.53
N GLU A 193 0.97 7.82 8.81
CA GLU A 193 1.54 8.22 10.10
C GLU A 193 1.85 9.72 10.16
N VAL A 194 2.17 10.33 9.02
CA VAL A 194 2.60 11.74 8.94
C VAL A 194 1.44 12.69 8.70
N CYS A 195 0.34 12.22 8.11
CA CYS A 195 -0.75 13.08 7.68
C CYS A 195 -1.96 13.05 8.63
N PRO A 196 -2.66 14.19 8.80
CA PRO A 196 -3.85 14.30 9.64
C PRO A 196 -4.99 13.41 9.13
N LEU A 197 -5.96 13.08 10.00
CA LEU A 197 -7.08 12.18 9.68
C LEU A 197 -7.84 12.62 8.42
N ALA A 198 -8.06 13.94 8.25
CA ALA A 198 -8.80 14.51 7.13
C ALA A 198 -8.11 14.31 5.75
N LEU A 199 -6.78 14.25 5.70
CA LEU A 199 -6.01 14.15 4.45
C LEU A 199 -5.59 12.73 4.10
N ARG A 200 -5.62 11.83 5.08
CA ARG A 200 -5.06 10.47 4.95
C ARG A 200 -5.66 9.70 3.78
N GLY A 201 -6.98 9.75 3.61
CA GLY A 201 -7.65 9.08 2.49
C GLY A 201 -7.16 9.58 1.12
N TYR A 202 -6.98 10.90 0.97
CA TYR A 202 -6.57 11.51 -0.30
C TYR A 202 -5.11 11.22 -0.66
N LEU A 203 -4.21 11.33 0.33
CA LEU A 203 -2.78 11.10 0.11
C LEU A 203 -2.44 9.63 -0.07
N THR A 204 -3.23 8.73 0.52
CA THR A 204 -3.09 7.30 0.25
C THR A 204 -3.57 6.93 -1.15
N VAL A 205 -4.57 7.65 -1.69
CA VAL A 205 -5.02 7.52 -3.09
C VAL A 205 -3.98 8.04 -4.08
N TYR A 206 -3.15 9.00 -3.71
CA TYR A 206 -2.03 9.43 -4.55
C TYR A 206 -1.08 8.28 -4.92
N ASN A 207 -0.98 7.24 -4.10
CA ASN A 207 -0.21 6.04 -4.45
C ASN A 207 -0.75 5.36 -5.71
N ASN A 208 -2.09 5.30 -5.87
CA ASN A 208 -2.72 4.78 -7.07
C ASN A 208 -2.46 5.70 -8.28
N LEU A 209 -2.43 7.01 -8.06
CA LEU A 209 -2.12 7.98 -9.12
C LEU A 209 -0.68 7.83 -9.61
N CYS A 210 0.27 7.58 -8.70
CA CYS A 210 1.66 7.29 -9.06
C CYS A 210 1.78 6.07 -9.97
N TRP A 211 1.01 5.02 -9.69
CA TRP A 211 0.91 3.84 -10.56
C TRP A 211 0.46 4.22 -11.96
N ALA A 212 -0.65 4.96 -12.09
CA ALA A 212 -1.16 5.40 -13.39
C ALA A 212 -0.17 6.29 -14.15
N ILE A 213 0.54 7.20 -13.46
CA ILE A 213 1.60 8.03 -14.06
C ILE A 213 2.72 7.16 -14.60
N GLY A 214 3.18 6.17 -13.84
CA GLY A 214 4.23 5.23 -14.27
C GLY A 214 3.85 4.49 -15.54
N GLN A 215 2.64 3.93 -15.59
CA GLN A 215 2.12 3.22 -16.76
C GLN A 215 2.00 4.13 -17.99
N LEU A 216 1.51 5.36 -17.81
CA LEU A 216 1.41 6.34 -18.90
C LEU A 216 2.79 6.69 -19.48
N LEU A 217 3.78 6.90 -18.61
CA LEU A 217 5.16 7.20 -19.01
C LEU A 217 5.80 6.01 -19.73
N ALA A 218 5.56 4.77 -19.28
CA ALA A 218 6.04 3.56 -19.96
C ALA A 218 5.50 3.46 -21.38
N ASN A 219 4.18 3.62 -21.55
CA ASN A 219 3.54 3.57 -22.87
C ASN A 219 4.04 4.69 -23.79
N GLY A 220 4.27 5.89 -23.24
CA GLY A 220 4.80 7.03 -23.99
C GLY A 220 6.23 6.81 -24.49
N VAL A 221 7.12 6.31 -23.63
CA VAL A 221 8.51 6.00 -24.01
C VAL A 221 8.56 4.87 -25.03
N LEU A 222 7.78 3.82 -24.83
CA LEU A 222 7.68 2.73 -25.79
C LEU A 222 7.12 3.24 -27.14
N LYS A 223 6.09 4.08 -27.16
CA LYS A 223 5.59 4.64 -28.43
C LYS A 223 6.68 5.28 -29.28
N ALA A 224 7.55 6.04 -28.62
CA ALA A 224 8.62 6.78 -29.30
C ALA A 224 9.68 5.85 -29.92
N LEU A 225 9.80 4.61 -29.44
CA LEU A 225 10.89 3.70 -29.77
C LEU A 225 10.45 2.43 -30.52
N VAL A 226 9.13 2.20 -30.67
CA VAL A 226 8.61 0.95 -31.26
C VAL A 226 9.06 0.71 -32.70
N ASN A 227 9.25 1.78 -33.49
CA ASN A 227 9.70 1.71 -34.88
C ASN A 227 11.24 1.62 -35.01
N ASP A 228 11.98 1.76 -33.90
CA ASP A 228 13.43 1.61 -33.90
C ASP A 228 13.82 0.13 -33.88
N THR A 229 14.49 -0.31 -34.95
CA THR A 229 14.98 -1.68 -35.10
C THR A 229 16.33 -1.90 -34.41
N SER A 230 16.93 -0.86 -33.83
CA SER A 230 18.18 -0.95 -33.09
C SER A 230 18.00 -1.65 -31.73
N GLN A 231 19.11 -2.02 -31.11
CA GLN A 231 19.12 -2.53 -29.72
C GLN A 231 18.68 -1.47 -28.69
N TRP A 232 18.64 -0.19 -29.07
CA TRP A 232 18.28 0.88 -28.15
C TRP A 232 16.77 0.97 -27.91
N SER A 233 15.95 0.35 -28.77
CA SER A 233 14.49 0.35 -28.60
C SER A 233 14.03 -0.30 -27.31
N TYR A 234 14.73 -1.34 -26.81
CA TYR A 234 14.45 -1.96 -25.51
C TYR A 234 15.39 -1.51 -24.39
N ARG A 235 16.58 -0.98 -24.70
CA ARG A 235 17.53 -0.49 -23.66
C ARG A 235 17.17 0.90 -23.12
N ILE A 236 16.72 1.82 -23.96
CA ILE A 236 16.35 3.18 -23.52
C ILE A 236 15.22 3.14 -22.48
N PRO A 237 14.12 2.36 -22.64
CA PRO A 237 13.09 2.29 -21.60
C PRO A 237 13.62 1.78 -20.25
N PHE A 238 14.56 0.82 -20.24
CA PHE A 238 15.26 0.44 -19.01
C PHE A 238 16.12 1.59 -18.45
N ALA A 239 16.81 2.35 -19.30
CA ALA A 239 17.63 3.48 -18.86
C ALA A 239 16.83 4.64 -18.27
N VAL A 240 15.63 4.91 -18.81
CA VAL A 240 14.74 5.97 -18.30
C VAL A 240 14.36 5.72 -16.84
N GLN A 241 14.42 4.47 -16.36
CA GLN A 241 14.22 4.13 -14.95
C GLN A 241 15.14 4.87 -13.99
N TRP A 242 16.34 5.28 -14.38
CA TRP A 242 17.24 6.04 -13.49
C TRP A 242 16.80 7.49 -13.24
N VAL A 243 15.82 8.01 -13.98
CA VAL A 243 15.29 9.37 -13.79
C VAL A 243 14.59 9.53 -12.44
N TRP A 244 14.05 8.46 -11.84
CA TRP A 244 13.34 8.54 -10.56
C TRP A 244 14.20 8.27 -9.33
N PRO A 245 14.99 7.17 -9.24
CA PRO A 245 15.73 6.83 -8.03
C PRO A 245 16.72 7.91 -7.59
N LEU A 246 17.43 8.55 -8.52
CA LEU A 246 18.50 9.51 -8.18
C LEU A 246 17.95 10.80 -7.56
N PRO A 247 16.96 11.51 -8.17
CA PRO A 247 16.36 12.68 -7.53
C PRO A 247 15.64 12.33 -6.23
N LEU A 248 14.93 11.20 -6.19
CA LEU A 248 14.24 10.76 -4.98
C LEU A 248 15.22 10.43 -3.85
N PHE A 249 16.38 9.85 -4.15
CA PHE A 249 17.42 9.59 -3.14
C PHE A 249 17.87 10.89 -2.47
N ILE A 250 18.15 11.93 -3.27
CA ILE A 250 18.54 13.24 -2.77
C ILE A 250 17.42 13.85 -1.91
N LEU A 251 16.17 13.83 -2.40
CA LEU A 251 15.04 14.41 -1.67
C LEU A 251 14.74 13.67 -0.36
N VAL A 252 14.79 12.34 -0.37
CA VAL A 252 14.58 11.50 0.83
C VAL A 252 15.70 11.69 1.86
N CYS A 253 16.92 12.08 1.46
CA CYS A 253 17.96 12.46 2.43
C CYS A 253 17.52 13.63 3.33
N PHE A 254 16.67 14.53 2.84
CA PHE A 254 16.12 15.66 3.59
C PHE A 254 14.79 15.35 4.29
N SER A 255 14.15 14.23 3.97
CA SER A 255 12.85 13.90 4.56
C SER A 255 12.98 13.67 6.08
N PRO A 256 11.94 14.05 6.85
CA PRO A 256 11.84 13.68 8.25
C PRO A 256 11.48 12.19 8.40
N GLU A 257 11.86 11.58 9.52
CA GLU A 257 11.43 10.23 9.89
C GLU A 257 10.04 10.28 10.54
N SER A 258 9.25 9.20 10.49
CA SER A 258 7.91 9.22 11.10
C SER A 258 7.95 9.58 12.60
N PRO A 259 7.17 10.57 13.06
CA PRO A 259 7.04 10.90 14.48
C PRO A 259 6.52 9.74 15.33
N TRP A 260 5.59 8.95 14.77
CA TRP A 260 5.04 7.76 15.43
C TRP A 260 6.11 6.70 15.66
N TRP A 261 6.95 6.45 14.64
CA TRP A 261 8.05 5.48 14.76
C TRP A 261 9.09 5.94 15.80
N LEU A 262 9.41 7.23 15.84
CA LEU A 262 10.34 7.79 16.82
C LEU A 262 9.79 7.71 18.25
N ALA A 263 8.53 8.10 18.45
CA ALA A 263 7.87 8.01 19.76
C ALA A 263 7.73 6.57 20.25
N LYS A 264 7.47 5.61 19.34
CA LYS A 264 7.40 4.17 19.67
C LYS A 264 8.75 3.61 20.15
N ASN A 265 9.85 4.11 19.58
CA ASN A 265 11.21 3.76 19.99
C ASN A 265 11.75 4.65 21.13
N GLU A 266 10.86 5.37 21.83
CA GLU A 266 11.19 6.18 23.01
C GLU A 266 12.17 7.34 22.71
N ARG A 267 12.26 7.73 21.42
CA ARG A 267 13.08 8.85 20.93
C ARG A 267 12.24 10.13 20.84
N TYR A 268 11.76 10.62 21.98
CA TYR A 268 10.81 11.74 22.05
C TYR A 268 11.38 13.07 21.53
N ALA A 269 12.66 13.36 21.77
CA ALA A 269 13.31 14.58 21.28
C ALA A 269 13.36 14.61 19.73
N ASP A 270 13.74 13.48 19.12
CA ASP A 270 13.75 13.36 17.66
C ASP A 270 12.33 13.42 17.08
N ALA A 271 11.34 12.84 17.79
CA ALA A 271 9.94 12.90 17.39
C ALA A 271 9.43 14.34 17.34
N ALA A 272 9.79 15.17 18.34
CA ALA A 272 9.49 16.59 18.35
C ALA A 272 10.10 17.33 17.14
N ILE A 273 11.39 17.08 16.86
CA ILE A 273 12.08 17.67 15.70
C ILE A 273 11.41 17.26 14.40
N SER A 274 11.01 15.99 14.27
CA SER A 274 10.30 15.50 13.10
C SER A 274 8.94 16.19 12.91
N LEU A 275 8.12 16.25 13.97
CA LEU A 275 6.85 16.98 13.94
C LEU A 275 7.05 18.44 13.57
N HIS A 276 8.11 19.09 14.06
CA HIS A 276 8.41 20.48 13.74
C HIS A 276 8.81 20.69 12.26
N LYS A 277 9.41 19.68 11.63
CA LYS A 277 9.70 19.67 10.17
C LYS A 277 8.46 19.40 9.33
N LEU A 278 7.52 18.62 9.86
CA LEU A 278 6.27 18.24 9.19
C LEU A 278 5.17 19.28 9.34
N SER A 279 5.22 20.05 10.42
CA SER A 279 4.24 21.07 10.78
C SER A 279 4.75 22.49 10.47
N SER A 280 3.80 23.39 10.19
CA SER A 280 4.04 24.83 10.15
C SER A 280 3.38 25.55 11.35
N ARG A 281 2.87 24.78 12.32
CA ARG A 281 2.14 25.28 13.49
C ARG A 281 3.08 25.82 14.59
N PRO A 282 2.57 26.64 15.52
CA PRO A 282 3.32 27.08 16.69
C PRO A 282 3.85 25.90 17.51
N GLU A 283 4.97 26.12 18.20
CA GLU A 283 5.66 25.08 18.97
C GLU A 283 4.76 24.45 20.07
N SER A 284 3.86 25.23 20.67
CA SER A 284 2.88 24.75 21.66
C SER A 284 1.93 23.68 21.10
N GLU A 285 1.43 23.85 19.87
CA GLU A 285 0.57 22.87 19.21
C GLU A 285 1.33 21.61 18.81
N VAL A 286 2.60 21.76 18.42
CA VAL A 286 3.49 20.64 18.12
C VAL A 286 3.72 19.79 19.36
N GLN A 287 3.97 20.41 20.52
CA GLN A 287 4.11 19.70 21.79
C GLN A 287 2.80 19.00 22.20
N ASN A 288 1.65 19.64 22.03
CA ASN A 288 0.35 19.01 22.29
C ASN A 288 0.13 17.76 21.42
N THR A 289 0.49 17.84 20.13
CA THR A 289 0.38 16.71 19.19
C THR A 289 1.32 15.58 19.59
N LEU A 290 2.57 15.89 19.98
CA LEU A 290 3.52 14.89 20.47
C LEU A 290 3.00 14.19 21.73
N SER A 291 2.46 14.96 22.68
CA SER A 291 1.87 14.44 23.91
C SER A 291 0.71 13.49 23.63
N GLN A 292 -0.16 13.82 22.67
CA GLN A 292 -1.24 12.92 22.23
C GLN A 292 -0.70 11.62 21.63
N ILE A 293 0.32 11.68 20.77
CA ILE A 293 0.96 10.49 20.18
C ILE A 293 1.55 9.60 21.29
N VAL A 294 2.29 10.19 22.23
CA VAL A 294 2.92 9.46 23.34
C VAL A 294 1.87 8.85 24.25
N PHE A 295 0.81 9.59 24.59
CA PHE A 295 -0.32 9.09 25.38
C PHE A 295 -0.98 7.88 24.71
N THR A 296 -1.30 7.97 23.42
CA THR A 296 -1.90 6.87 22.66
C THR A 296 -1.00 5.64 22.66
N ILE A 297 0.30 5.79 22.44
CA ILE A 297 1.26 4.67 22.47
C ILE A 297 1.34 4.05 23.88
N ARG A 298 1.37 4.85 24.95
CA ARG A 298 1.40 4.35 26.33
C ARG A 298 0.12 3.61 26.68
N LEU A 299 -1.04 4.16 26.30
CA LEU A 299 -2.34 3.54 26.50
C LEU A 299 -2.44 2.21 25.74
N GLU A 300 -1.97 2.15 24.49
CA GLU A 300 -1.88 0.90 23.73
C GLU A 300 -0.95 -0.13 24.41
N LYS A 301 0.25 0.29 24.86
CA LYS A 301 1.18 -0.60 25.59
C LYS A 301 0.53 -1.15 26.87
N ALA A 302 -0.14 -0.30 27.64
CA ALA A 302 -0.85 -0.68 28.86
C ALA A 302 -1.99 -1.68 28.59
N ARG A 303 -2.79 -1.44 27.54
CA ARG A 303 -3.86 -2.36 27.10
C ARG A 303 -3.31 -3.72 26.70
N ILE A 304 -2.18 -3.76 25.98
CA ILE A 304 -1.54 -5.02 25.59
C ILE A 304 -1.03 -5.77 26.83
N ALA A 305 -0.38 -5.06 27.76
CA ALA A 305 0.12 -5.65 29.01
C ALA A 305 -1.04 -6.21 29.87
N GLN A 306 -2.13 -5.46 30.04
CA GLN A 306 -3.32 -5.93 30.76
C GLN A 306 -4.01 -7.11 30.08
N ARG A 307 -4.12 -7.13 28.74
CA ARG A 307 -4.65 -8.31 28.01
C ARG A 307 -3.76 -9.54 28.19
N ALA A 308 -2.45 -9.36 28.17
CA ALA A 308 -1.51 -10.44 28.42
C ALA A 308 -1.62 -10.95 29.87
N ALA A 309 -1.78 -10.05 30.84
CA ALA A 309 -1.99 -10.39 32.25
C ALA A 309 -3.31 -11.14 32.48
N ALA A 310 -4.42 -10.66 31.90
CA ALA A 310 -5.72 -11.32 31.99
C ALA A 310 -5.69 -12.72 31.34
N ALA A 311 -5.11 -12.86 30.15
CA ALA A 311 -4.95 -14.15 29.49
C ALA A 311 -4.08 -15.12 30.30
N ALA A 312 -3.01 -14.61 30.94
CA ALA A 312 -2.18 -15.40 31.84
C ALA A 312 -2.93 -15.83 33.11
N ALA A 313 -3.74 -14.95 33.69
CA ALA A 313 -4.58 -15.25 34.85
C ALA A 313 -5.63 -16.32 34.51
N THR A 314 -6.29 -16.22 33.36
CA THR A 314 -7.23 -17.26 32.89
C THR A 314 -6.52 -18.58 32.65
N ALA A 315 -5.36 -18.59 31.99
CA ALA A 315 -4.59 -19.81 31.78
C ALA A 315 -4.11 -20.45 33.10
N ALA A 316 -3.71 -19.63 34.08
CA ALA A 316 -3.35 -20.10 35.41
C ALA A 316 -4.57 -20.69 36.16
N ALA A 317 -5.74 -20.08 36.03
CA ALA A 317 -6.98 -20.59 36.61
C ALA A 317 -7.43 -21.92 35.95
N THR A 318 -7.31 -22.05 34.63
CA THR A 318 -7.60 -23.31 33.90
C THR A 318 -6.61 -24.41 34.26
N ALA A 319 -5.33 -24.08 34.44
CA ALA A 319 -4.31 -25.03 34.88
C ALA A 319 -4.52 -25.46 36.34
N ALA A 320 -4.90 -24.53 37.23
CA ALA A 320 -5.24 -24.82 38.62
C ALA A 320 -6.46 -25.75 38.73
N ALA A 321 -7.41 -25.64 37.81
CA ALA A 321 -8.57 -26.53 37.73
C ALA A 321 -8.22 -27.96 37.25
N GLN A 322 -7.03 -28.20 36.69
CA GLN A 322 -6.61 -29.50 36.14
C GLN A 322 -5.75 -30.36 37.10
N GLN A 323 -5.65 -30.01 38.39
CA GLN A 323 -5.07 -30.88 39.44
C GLN A 323 -3.67 -31.48 39.14
N ASN A 324 -2.84 -30.81 38.34
CA ASN A 324 -1.47 -31.26 38.06
C ASN A 324 -0.45 -30.22 38.55
N ASP A 325 0.65 -30.68 39.14
CA ASP A 325 1.61 -29.94 39.97
C ASP A 325 1.87 -28.48 39.50
N SER A 326 1.57 -27.53 40.38
CA SER A 326 1.32 -26.12 40.06
C SER A 326 2.58 -25.25 39.91
N ARG A 327 3.74 -25.73 40.38
CA ARG A 327 4.98 -24.92 40.46
C ARG A 327 5.71 -24.73 39.12
N PRO A 328 5.88 -25.75 38.26
CA PRO A 328 6.53 -25.59 36.95
C PRO A 328 5.66 -24.76 35.99
N GLN A 329 4.34 -24.96 36.03
CA GLN A 329 3.39 -24.30 35.13
C GLN A 329 3.19 -22.82 35.49
N ALA A 330 3.13 -22.47 36.78
CA ALA A 330 3.11 -21.07 37.22
C ALA A 330 4.41 -20.33 36.85
N ARG A 331 5.58 -20.99 36.95
CA ARG A 331 6.85 -20.43 36.45
C ARG A 331 6.81 -20.21 34.94
N LEU A 332 6.27 -21.16 34.16
CA LEU A 332 6.16 -21.03 32.71
C LEU A 332 5.17 -19.93 32.30
N ALA A 333 4.07 -19.77 33.02
CA ALA A 333 3.10 -18.69 32.83
C ALA A 333 3.71 -17.32 33.14
N ARG A 334 4.45 -17.20 34.25
CA ARG A 334 5.20 -15.99 34.63
C ARG A 334 6.36 -15.69 33.66
N TRP A 335 7.01 -16.72 33.11
CA TRP A 335 8.03 -16.56 32.08
C TRP A 335 7.41 -16.13 30.74
N ARG A 336 6.23 -16.65 30.38
CA ARG A 336 5.44 -16.23 29.21
C ARG A 336 4.94 -14.79 29.35
N SER A 337 4.48 -14.38 30.53
CA SER A 337 4.05 -13.00 30.79
C SER A 337 5.24 -12.03 30.74
N ARG A 338 6.35 -12.36 31.41
CA ARG A 338 7.59 -11.57 31.36
C ARG A 338 8.21 -11.55 29.96
N ARG A 339 8.10 -12.63 29.19
CA ARG A 339 8.53 -12.67 27.79
C ARG A 339 7.60 -11.89 26.86
N ALA A 340 6.31 -11.77 27.19
CA ALA A 340 5.37 -10.90 26.50
C ALA A 340 5.62 -9.41 26.82
N GLU A 341 5.97 -9.08 28.08
CA GLU A 341 6.46 -7.74 28.47
C GLU A 341 7.78 -7.38 27.79
N LEU A 342 8.73 -8.34 27.72
CA LEU A 342 10.03 -8.18 27.04
C LEU A 342 9.93 -8.17 25.50
N GLN A 343 8.84 -8.68 24.92
CA GLN A 343 8.57 -8.65 23.48
C GLN A 343 7.65 -7.48 23.13
N SER A 344 8.08 -6.26 23.43
CA SER A 344 7.39 -5.01 23.04
C SER A 344 7.39 -4.72 21.52
N GLY A 345 7.88 -5.67 20.70
CA GLY A 345 7.83 -5.60 19.25
C GLY A 345 6.59 -6.31 18.69
N THR A 346 5.79 -5.60 17.89
CA THR A 346 4.65 -6.22 17.19
C THR A 346 5.11 -7.29 16.21
N ARG A 347 4.37 -8.39 16.07
CA ARG A 347 4.66 -9.52 15.15
C ARG A 347 3.57 -9.64 14.09
N TYR A 348 3.87 -10.26 12.94
CA TYR A 348 2.85 -10.52 11.91
C TYR A 348 1.70 -11.39 12.44
N TRP A 349 2.00 -12.31 13.35
CA TRP A 349 0.98 -13.15 13.98
C TRP A 349 -0.05 -12.34 14.79
N ASP A 350 0.31 -11.16 15.28
CA ASP A 350 -0.61 -10.34 16.06
C ASP A 350 -1.74 -9.76 15.18
N CYS A 351 -1.50 -9.61 13.87
CA CYS A 351 -2.53 -9.23 12.89
C CYS A 351 -3.68 -10.27 12.78
N PHE A 352 -3.47 -11.50 13.23
CA PHE A 352 -4.45 -12.59 13.12
C PHE A 352 -5.13 -12.93 14.45
N LYS A 353 -4.91 -12.13 15.50
CA LYS A 353 -5.51 -12.34 16.83
C LYS A 353 -6.66 -11.38 17.10
N GLY A 354 -7.64 -11.85 17.88
CA GLY A 354 -8.72 -11.03 18.42
C GLY A 354 -9.44 -10.17 17.37
N THR A 355 -9.57 -8.88 17.66
CA THR A 355 -10.22 -7.88 16.81
C THR A 355 -9.43 -7.56 15.54
N ASP A 356 -8.10 -7.66 15.61
CA ASP A 356 -7.19 -7.33 14.52
C ASP A 356 -7.27 -8.33 13.37
N ARG A 357 -7.69 -9.57 13.64
CA ARG A 357 -7.99 -10.56 12.59
C ARG A 357 -9.03 -10.04 11.60
N ARG A 358 -10.12 -9.45 12.10
CA ARG A 358 -11.20 -8.92 11.24
C ARG A 358 -10.71 -7.70 10.45
N ARG A 359 -9.91 -6.83 11.08
CA ARG A 359 -9.32 -5.66 10.41
C ARG A 359 -8.38 -6.10 9.28
N THR A 360 -7.51 -7.04 9.57
CA THR A 360 -6.53 -7.59 8.61
C THR A 360 -7.24 -8.29 7.45
N GLU A 361 -8.27 -9.11 7.73
CA GLU A 361 -9.11 -9.70 6.68
C GLU A 361 -9.72 -8.63 5.76
N ILE A 362 -10.34 -7.59 6.34
CA ILE A 362 -10.94 -6.49 5.56
C ILE A 362 -9.90 -5.85 4.64
N CYS A 363 -8.72 -5.52 5.16
CA CYS A 363 -7.65 -4.92 4.39
C CYS A 363 -7.14 -5.87 3.27
N CYS A 364 -6.91 -7.15 3.58
CA CYS A 364 -6.41 -8.13 2.61
C CYS A 364 -7.40 -8.42 1.49
N VAL A 365 -8.67 -8.65 1.81
CA VAL A 365 -9.69 -8.97 0.80
C VAL A 365 -10.06 -7.72 -0.02
N ALA A 366 -10.08 -6.51 0.58
CA ALA A 366 -10.26 -5.28 -0.18
C ALA A 366 -9.14 -5.08 -1.21
N PHE A 367 -7.89 -5.37 -0.86
CA PHE A 367 -6.78 -5.28 -1.80
C PHE A 367 -6.83 -6.38 -2.86
N ALA A 368 -7.04 -7.64 -2.47
CA ALA A 368 -7.22 -8.76 -3.39
C ALA A 368 -8.39 -8.52 -4.37
N GLY A 369 -9.44 -7.84 -3.91
CA GLY A 369 -10.61 -7.43 -4.69
C GLY A 369 -10.27 -6.64 -5.95
N GLN A 370 -9.15 -5.92 -5.96
CA GLN A 370 -8.66 -5.25 -7.17
C GLN A 370 -8.39 -6.26 -8.30
N MET A 371 -7.70 -7.36 -8.01
CA MET A 371 -7.40 -8.40 -9.01
C MET A 371 -8.62 -9.28 -9.26
N LEU A 372 -9.33 -9.67 -8.20
CA LEU A 372 -10.55 -10.48 -8.29
C LEU A 372 -11.69 -9.78 -9.04
N SER A 373 -11.62 -8.46 -9.23
CA SER A 373 -12.56 -7.69 -10.05
C SER A 373 -12.33 -7.81 -11.56
N GLY A 374 -11.37 -8.62 -12.01
CA GLY A 374 -11.05 -8.83 -13.43
C GLY A 374 -10.02 -7.88 -14.02
N ALA A 375 -9.18 -7.27 -13.17
CA ALA A 375 -8.15 -6.34 -13.63
C ALA A 375 -7.16 -6.98 -14.61
N GLN A 376 -6.80 -8.25 -14.41
CA GLN A 376 -5.87 -8.95 -15.30
C GLN A 376 -6.38 -9.03 -16.75
N PHE A 377 -7.69 -9.28 -16.92
CA PHE A 377 -8.34 -9.29 -18.23
C PHE A 377 -8.46 -7.88 -18.82
N ALA A 378 -8.94 -6.92 -18.04
CA ALA A 378 -9.30 -5.60 -18.55
C ALA A 378 -8.13 -4.62 -18.72
N TYR A 379 -7.01 -4.79 -17.99
CA TYR A 379 -5.79 -3.98 -18.15
C TYR A 379 -4.86 -4.46 -19.26
N GLY A 380 -4.96 -5.74 -19.68
CA GLY A 380 -4.12 -6.33 -20.73
C GLY A 380 -4.80 -6.55 -22.11
N PRO A 381 -5.72 -5.69 -22.58
CA PRO A 381 -6.60 -6.04 -23.69
C PRO A 381 -5.90 -6.14 -25.06
N SER A 382 -4.66 -5.68 -25.20
CA SER A 382 -3.99 -5.54 -26.49
C SER A 382 -3.79 -6.88 -27.20
N TYR A 383 -3.26 -7.87 -26.48
CA TYR A 383 -3.06 -9.22 -27.03
C TYR A 383 -4.40 -9.90 -27.35
N PHE A 384 -5.35 -9.78 -26.43
CA PHE A 384 -6.69 -10.32 -26.60
C PHE A 384 -7.39 -9.74 -27.84
N PHE A 385 -7.39 -8.41 -28.02
CA PHE A 385 -8.05 -7.79 -29.16
C PHE A 385 -7.33 -8.04 -30.47
N GLN A 386 -5.99 -8.15 -30.46
CA GLN A 386 -5.25 -8.61 -31.64
C GLN A 386 -5.67 -10.02 -32.04
N GLN A 387 -5.75 -10.96 -31.09
CA GLN A 387 -6.24 -12.31 -31.36
C GLN A 387 -7.70 -12.34 -31.80
N ALA A 388 -8.52 -11.41 -31.32
CA ALA A 388 -9.90 -11.28 -31.75
C ALA A 388 -10.02 -10.78 -33.21
N GLY A 389 -8.96 -10.20 -33.78
CA GLY A 389 -8.90 -9.71 -35.16
C GLY A 389 -8.74 -8.18 -35.30
N MET A 390 -8.51 -7.46 -34.19
CA MET A 390 -8.19 -6.03 -34.22
C MET A 390 -6.79 -5.79 -34.80
N SER A 391 -6.64 -4.76 -35.62
CA SER A 391 -5.34 -4.38 -36.16
C SER A 391 -4.35 -4.05 -35.04
N THR A 392 -3.05 -4.21 -35.30
CA THR A 392 -1.99 -3.90 -34.32
C THR A 392 -1.99 -2.43 -33.92
N ASP A 393 -2.26 -1.51 -34.86
CA ASP A 393 -2.35 -0.06 -34.61
C ASP A 393 -3.56 0.29 -33.71
N ASP A 394 -4.71 -0.33 -33.93
CA ASP A 394 -5.91 -0.06 -33.13
C ASP A 394 -5.82 -0.66 -31.73
N ALA A 395 -5.32 -1.89 -31.60
CA ALA A 395 -5.06 -2.51 -30.30
C ALA A 395 -4.06 -1.69 -29.47
N TYR A 396 -3.10 -1.04 -30.14
CA TYR A 396 -2.18 -0.11 -29.52
C TYR A 396 -2.87 1.18 -29.04
N LYS A 397 -3.78 1.78 -29.83
CA LYS A 397 -4.58 2.94 -29.40
C LYS A 397 -5.37 2.63 -28.12
N VAL A 398 -5.97 1.44 -28.03
CA VAL A 398 -6.67 0.95 -26.83
C VAL A 398 -5.70 0.80 -25.65
N ALA A 399 -4.50 0.27 -25.89
CA ALA A 399 -3.44 0.12 -24.89
C ALA A 399 -3.00 1.46 -24.27
N VAL A 400 -2.96 2.53 -25.08
CA VAL A 400 -2.61 3.89 -24.62
C VAL A 400 -3.78 4.58 -23.93
N ALA A 401 -5.01 4.37 -24.41
CA ALA A 401 -6.21 4.95 -23.81
C ALA A 401 -6.45 4.46 -22.37
N SER A 402 -6.12 3.20 -22.08
CA SER A 402 -6.32 2.58 -20.77
C SER A 402 -5.64 3.31 -19.60
N PRO A 403 -4.30 3.54 -19.58
CA PRO A 403 -3.65 4.27 -18.49
C PRO A 403 -4.02 5.75 -18.45
N ALA A 404 -4.37 6.37 -19.58
CA ALA A 404 -4.88 7.74 -19.61
C ALA A 404 -6.23 7.85 -18.88
N LEU A 405 -7.16 6.91 -19.12
CA LEU A 405 -8.40 6.80 -18.37
C LEU A 405 -8.14 6.45 -16.90
N ALA A 406 -7.12 5.65 -16.61
CA ALA A 406 -6.72 5.34 -15.24
C ALA A 406 -6.30 6.61 -14.47
N PHE A 407 -5.52 7.48 -15.11
CA PHE A 407 -5.09 8.75 -14.55
C PHE A 407 -6.30 9.66 -14.28
N VAL A 408 -7.14 9.90 -15.29
CA VAL A 408 -8.32 10.78 -15.16
C VAL A 408 -9.32 10.23 -14.13
N GLY A 409 -9.58 8.92 -14.15
CA GLY A 409 -10.44 8.25 -13.18
C GLY A 409 -9.90 8.39 -11.75
N THR A 410 -8.59 8.20 -11.56
CA THR A 410 -7.97 8.32 -10.23
C THR A 410 -8.04 9.75 -9.70
N VAL A 411 -7.79 10.77 -10.53
CA VAL A 411 -7.92 12.19 -10.13
C VAL A 411 -9.37 12.50 -9.75
N THR A 412 -10.33 12.01 -10.54
CA THR A 412 -11.76 12.21 -10.27
C THR A 412 -12.23 11.47 -9.01
N SER A 413 -11.57 10.37 -8.62
CA SER A 413 -11.88 9.64 -7.39
C SER A 413 -11.73 10.48 -6.12
N TRP A 414 -10.86 11.50 -6.10
CA TRP A 414 -10.77 12.44 -4.98
C TRP A 414 -12.06 13.22 -4.76
N LEU A 415 -12.80 13.56 -5.82
CA LEU A 415 -14.12 14.17 -5.68
C LEU A 415 -15.10 13.19 -5.03
N LEU A 416 -15.11 11.93 -5.48
CA LEU A 416 -15.98 10.90 -4.90
C LEU A 416 -15.69 10.65 -3.42
N LEU A 417 -14.43 10.61 -3.00
CA LEU A 417 -14.03 10.47 -1.59
C LEU A 417 -14.56 11.61 -0.71
N THR A 418 -14.66 12.82 -1.28
CA THR A 418 -15.14 14.00 -0.57
C THR A 418 -16.63 13.86 -0.25
N TYR A 419 -17.44 13.39 -1.19
CA TYR A 419 -18.89 13.30 -1.02
C TYR A 419 -19.34 11.97 -0.42
N PHE A 420 -18.79 10.84 -0.90
CA PHE A 420 -19.27 9.50 -0.54
C PHE A 420 -18.40 8.80 0.50
N GLY A 421 -18.98 7.79 1.16
CA GLY A 421 -18.31 6.93 2.14
C GLY A 421 -17.48 5.83 1.49
N ARG A 422 -16.55 5.24 2.25
CA ARG A 422 -15.60 4.23 1.74
C ARG A 422 -16.31 2.95 1.34
N ARG A 423 -17.28 2.52 2.15
CA ARG A 423 -18.09 1.34 1.88
C ARG A 423 -18.95 1.55 0.64
N THR A 424 -19.55 2.74 0.50
CA THR A 424 -20.39 3.09 -0.64
C THR A 424 -19.57 3.03 -1.94
N ILE A 425 -18.44 3.72 -2.00
CA ILE A 425 -17.60 3.76 -3.22
C ILE A 425 -17.16 2.34 -3.62
N TYR A 426 -16.70 1.53 -2.66
CA TYR A 426 -16.25 0.17 -2.94
C TYR A 426 -17.39 -0.72 -3.46
N LEU A 427 -18.57 -0.68 -2.82
CA LEU A 427 -19.70 -1.55 -3.19
C LEU A 427 -20.28 -1.23 -4.57
N TYR A 428 -20.57 0.05 -4.83
CA TYR A 428 -21.06 0.46 -6.14
C TYR A 428 -19.99 0.22 -7.22
N GLY A 429 -18.71 0.45 -6.90
CA GLY A 429 -17.59 0.12 -7.76
C GLY A 429 -17.56 -1.34 -8.18
N ILE A 430 -17.43 -2.28 -7.23
CA ILE A 430 -17.32 -3.72 -7.55
C ILE A 430 -18.58 -4.25 -8.25
N PHE A 431 -19.75 -3.71 -7.91
CA PHE A 431 -21.00 -4.07 -8.58
C PHE A 431 -21.01 -3.61 -10.06
N SER A 432 -20.63 -2.36 -10.33
CA SER A 432 -20.49 -1.85 -11.70
C SER A 432 -19.47 -2.66 -12.51
N LEU A 433 -18.32 -2.99 -11.92
CA LEU A 433 -17.29 -3.82 -12.57
C LEU A 433 -17.81 -5.22 -12.90
N THR A 434 -18.55 -5.83 -11.98
CA THR A 434 -19.17 -7.15 -12.18
C THR A 434 -20.15 -7.13 -13.35
N ILE A 435 -20.99 -6.10 -13.44
CA ILE A 435 -21.94 -5.92 -14.56
C ILE A 435 -21.18 -5.75 -15.87
N THR A 436 -20.17 -4.87 -15.91
CA THR A 436 -19.43 -4.62 -17.15
C THR A 436 -18.72 -5.89 -17.65
N LEU A 437 -18.11 -6.69 -16.76
CA LEU A 437 -17.52 -7.98 -17.14
C LEU A 437 -18.55 -8.97 -17.66
N PHE A 438 -19.71 -9.05 -17.02
CA PHE A 438 -20.80 -9.91 -17.49
C PHE A 438 -21.29 -9.50 -18.88
N LEU A 439 -21.39 -8.19 -19.16
CA LEU A 439 -21.73 -7.66 -20.48
C LEU A 439 -20.66 -8.00 -21.54
N ILE A 440 -19.37 -7.91 -21.20
CA ILE A 440 -18.28 -8.29 -22.12
C ILE A 440 -18.40 -9.77 -22.50
N GLY A 441 -18.59 -10.64 -21.50
CA GLY A 441 -18.79 -12.07 -21.73
C GLY A 441 -20.02 -12.36 -22.59
N LEU A 442 -21.13 -11.64 -22.35
CA LEU A 442 -22.36 -11.79 -23.13
C LEU A 442 -22.15 -11.41 -24.60
N VAL A 443 -21.49 -10.27 -24.87
CA VAL A 443 -21.18 -9.84 -26.24
C VAL A 443 -20.33 -10.90 -26.95
N SER A 444 -19.35 -11.48 -26.25
CA SER A 444 -18.50 -12.55 -26.79
C SER A 444 -19.26 -13.84 -27.13
N VAL A 445 -20.42 -14.10 -26.52
CA VAL A 445 -21.28 -15.25 -26.84
C VAL A 445 -22.23 -14.94 -27.99
N VAL A 446 -22.76 -13.72 -28.04
CA VAL A 446 -23.78 -13.32 -29.02
C VAL A 446 -23.20 -13.13 -30.41
N SER A 447 -22.00 -12.56 -30.55
CA SER A 447 -21.41 -12.29 -31.86
C SER A 447 -19.88 -12.26 -31.82
N ALA A 448 -19.28 -12.78 -32.89
CA ALA A 448 -17.84 -12.67 -33.18
C ALA A 448 -17.55 -11.67 -34.32
N SER A 449 -18.50 -10.79 -34.64
CA SER A 449 -18.30 -9.76 -35.66
C SER A 449 -17.26 -8.72 -35.21
N GLU A 450 -16.66 -8.01 -36.18
CA GLU A 450 -15.74 -6.90 -35.90
C GLU A 450 -16.36 -5.85 -34.98
N ALA A 451 -17.65 -5.52 -35.19
CA ALA A 451 -18.40 -4.63 -34.32
C ALA A 451 -18.50 -5.15 -32.87
N ALA A 452 -18.67 -6.45 -32.66
CA ALA A 452 -18.72 -7.05 -31.33
C ALA A 452 -17.38 -6.96 -30.60
N ILE A 453 -16.27 -7.06 -31.33
CA ILE A 453 -14.91 -6.92 -30.78
C ILE A 453 -14.68 -5.47 -30.31
N TRP A 454 -15.09 -4.49 -31.11
CA TRP A 454 -15.03 -3.08 -30.72
C TRP A 454 -15.92 -2.75 -29.51
N ILE A 455 -17.10 -3.35 -29.42
CA ILE A 455 -17.98 -3.20 -28.26
C ILE A 455 -17.30 -3.78 -27.00
N GLN A 456 -16.67 -4.96 -27.09
CA GLN A 456 -15.91 -5.53 -25.98
C GLN A 456 -14.76 -4.60 -25.55
N ALA A 457 -14.02 -4.03 -26.50
CA ALA A 457 -12.95 -3.07 -26.23
C ALA A 457 -13.45 -1.81 -25.52
N ALA A 458 -14.55 -1.22 -26.00
CA ALA A 458 -15.17 -0.07 -25.36
C ALA A 458 -15.63 -0.41 -23.93
N LEU A 459 -16.21 -1.58 -23.70
CA LEU A 459 -16.62 -2.03 -22.38
C LEU A 459 -15.42 -2.27 -21.45
N CYS A 460 -14.28 -2.78 -21.93
CA CYS A 460 -13.05 -2.87 -21.14
C CYS A 460 -12.56 -1.47 -20.70
N LEU A 461 -12.64 -0.46 -21.57
CA LEU A 461 -12.30 0.92 -21.21
C LEU A 461 -13.29 1.52 -20.20
N VAL A 462 -14.58 1.18 -20.29
CA VAL A 462 -15.60 1.57 -19.29
C VAL A 462 -15.33 0.89 -17.95
N TRP A 463 -15.00 -0.40 -17.96
CA TRP A 463 -14.58 -1.14 -16.77
C TRP A 463 -13.37 -0.45 -16.12
N GLN A 464 -12.37 -0.08 -16.95
CA GLN A 464 -11.14 0.58 -16.51
C GLN A 464 -11.42 1.93 -15.84
N LEU A 465 -12.34 2.71 -16.40
CA LEU A 465 -12.79 3.97 -15.83
C LEU A 465 -13.47 3.75 -14.47
N PHE A 466 -14.42 2.81 -14.37
CA PHE A 466 -15.08 2.51 -13.08
C PHE A 466 -14.08 2.02 -12.05
N TYR A 467 -13.13 1.17 -12.44
CA TYR A 467 -12.10 0.65 -11.55
C TYR A 467 -11.25 1.79 -10.99
N SER A 468 -10.83 2.69 -11.87
CA SER A 468 -9.96 3.82 -11.52
C SER A 468 -10.68 4.93 -10.78
N LEU A 469 -12.01 5.03 -10.89
CA LEU A 469 -12.85 5.92 -10.08
C LEU A 469 -13.13 5.36 -8.68
N THR A 470 -13.12 4.03 -8.54
CA THR A 470 -13.60 3.34 -7.33
C THR A 470 -12.53 2.44 -6.72
N LEU A 471 -12.44 1.17 -7.14
CA LEU A 471 -11.67 0.12 -6.48
C LEU A 471 -10.17 0.40 -6.38
N GLY A 472 -9.55 0.89 -7.44
CA GLY A 472 -8.11 1.19 -7.44
C GLY A 472 -7.75 2.17 -6.32
N PRO A 473 -8.31 3.39 -6.34
CA PRO A 473 -8.07 4.39 -5.30
C PRO A 473 -8.53 3.97 -3.90
N ILE A 474 -9.79 3.54 -3.76
CA ILE A 474 -10.46 3.47 -2.46
C ILE A 474 -9.80 2.46 -1.51
N THR A 475 -9.17 1.42 -2.05
CA THR A 475 -8.51 0.36 -1.27
C THR A 475 -7.36 0.89 -0.44
N TYR A 476 -6.58 1.85 -0.97
CA TYR A 476 -5.51 2.51 -0.22
C TYR A 476 -6.06 3.29 0.99
N SER A 477 -7.19 3.99 0.81
CA SER A 477 -7.86 4.67 1.92
C SER A 477 -8.36 3.67 2.96
N ILE A 478 -9.04 2.59 2.54
CA ILE A 478 -9.59 1.56 3.43
C ILE A 478 -8.50 0.96 4.32
N ILE A 479 -7.33 0.62 3.77
CA ILE A 479 -6.23 0.06 4.54
C ILE A 479 -5.72 1.05 5.59
N SER A 480 -5.50 2.30 5.19
CA SER A 480 -4.94 3.32 6.08
C SER A 480 -5.88 3.71 7.22
N GLU A 481 -7.19 3.59 7.00
CA GLU A 481 -8.24 3.95 7.97
C GLU A 481 -8.68 2.75 8.84
N THR A 482 -8.66 1.52 8.30
CA THR A 482 -9.15 0.32 9.02
C THR A 482 -8.06 -0.36 9.86
N SER A 483 -6.79 -0.18 9.50
CA SER A 483 -5.67 -0.79 10.21
C SER A 483 -5.43 -0.18 11.59
N ALA A 484 -5.22 -1.04 12.59
CA ALA A 484 -4.82 -0.62 13.93
C ALA A 484 -3.45 0.08 13.88
N ILE A 485 -3.27 1.15 14.64
CA ILE A 485 -2.07 2.00 14.59
C ILE A 485 -0.79 1.18 14.82
N HIS A 486 -0.75 0.39 15.91
CA HIS A 486 0.43 -0.40 16.28
C HIS A 486 0.79 -1.54 15.30
N LEU A 487 -0.17 -2.04 14.51
CA LEU A 487 0.01 -3.10 13.51
C LEU A 487 0.01 -2.61 12.06
N ARG A 488 -0.16 -1.31 11.84
CA ARG A 488 -0.43 -0.73 10.52
C ARG A 488 0.55 -1.16 9.43
N ALA A 489 1.84 -0.96 9.65
CA ALA A 489 2.87 -1.35 8.68
C ALA A 489 2.78 -2.84 8.30
N LYS A 490 2.50 -3.71 9.26
CA LYS A 490 2.36 -5.16 9.03
C LYS A 490 1.08 -5.50 8.28
N THR A 491 -0.04 -4.87 8.63
CA THR A 491 -1.31 -5.05 7.93
C THR A 491 -1.20 -4.58 6.48
N VAL A 492 -0.56 -3.42 6.21
CA VAL A 492 -0.29 -2.93 4.85
C VAL A 492 0.49 -3.96 4.04
N VAL A 493 1.57 -4.52 4.62
CA VAL A 493 2.38 -5.56 3.96
C VAL A 493 1.54 -6.81 3.67
N LEU A 494 0.79 -7.32 4.65
CA LEU A 494 -0.06 -8.50 4.45
C LEU A 494 -1.10 -8.28 3.35
N SER A 495 -1.72 -7.10 3.30
CA SER A 495 -2.71 -6.78 2.29
C SER A 495 -2.10 -6.64 0.89
N ARG A 496 -0.95 -5.98 0.77
CA ARG A 496 -0.23 -5.89 -0.51
C ARG A 496 0.24 -7.26 -0.99
N ASN A 497 0.74 -8.10 -0.10
CA ASN A 497 1.18 -9.45 -0.46
C ASN A 497 0.00 -10.36 -0.83
N THR A 498 -1.17 -10.18 -0.20
CA THR A 498 -2.39 -10.88 -0.61
C THR A 498 -2.77 -10.52 -2.04
N TYR A 499 -2.72 -9.23 -2.38
CA TYR A 499 -2.92 -8.77 -3.76
C TYR A 499 -1.93 -9.42 -4.72
N ASN A 500 -0.61 -9.39 -4.41
CA ASN A 500 0.42 -9.97 -5.28
C ASN A 500 0.26 -11.49 -5.44
N LEU A 501 -0.18 -12.21 -4.41
CA LEU A 501 -0.48 -13.64 -4.50
C LEU A 501 -1.62 -13.91 -5.49
N VAL A 502 -2.69 -13.10 -5.43
CA VAL A 502 -3.76 -13.19 -6.43
C VAL A 502 -3.23 -12.81 -7.81
N THR A 503 -2.39 -11.79 -7.93
CA THR A 503 -1.76 -11.40 -9.20
C THR A 503 -0.96 -12.54 -9.83
N ILE A 504 -0.14 -13.28 -9.05
CA ILE A 504 0.62 -14.44 -9.56
C ILE A 504 -0.34 -15.50 -10.12
N LEU A 505 -1.42 -15.80 -9.41
CA LEU A 505 -2.43 -16.75 -9.89
C LEU A 505 -3.10 -16.24 -11.17
N SER A 506 -3.49 -14.96 -11.20
CA SER A 506 -4.08 -14.32 -12.37
C SER A 506 -3.15 -14.33 -13.59
N LEU A 507 -1.84 -14.12 -13.38
CA LEU A 507 -0.82 -14.12 -14.43
C LEU A 507 -0.62 -15.49 -15.09
N VAL A 508 -1.01 -16.58 -14.41
CA VAL A 508 -0.97 -17.94 -14.95
C VAL A 508 -2.32 -18.32 -15.56
N ILE A 509 -3.42 -18.03 -14.85
CA ILE A 509 -4.77 -18.44 -15.27
C ILE A 509 -5.20 -17.67 -16.53
N GLU A 510 -4.98 -16.35 -16.60
CA GLU A 510 -5.51 -15.55 -17.71
C GLU A 510 -4.93 -15.93 -19.08
N PRO A 511 -3.60 -16.02 -19.26
CA PRO A 511 -3.05 -16.41 -20.56
C PRO A 511 -3.49 -17.82 -20.96
N TYR A 512 -3.57 -18.75 -20.00
CA TYR A 512 -4.06 -20.11 -20.25
C TYR A 512 -5.52 -20.13 -20.73
N MET A 513 -6.37 -19.27 -20.17
CA MET A 513 -7.77 -19.17 -20.59
C MET A 513 -7.96 -18.57 -21.98
N ILE A 514 -7.10 -17.63 -22.40
CA ILE A 514 -7.21 -16.94 -23.70
C ILE A 514 -6.46 -17.70 -24.81
N ASN A 515 -5.45 -18.49 -24.49
CA ASN A 515 -4.60 -19.14 -25.49
C ASN A 515 -5.42 -20.03 -26.46
N PRO A 516 -5.32 -19.80 -27.79
CA PRO A 516 -6.00 -20.59 -28.82
C PRO A 516 -5.67 -22.09 -28.81
N THR A 517 -4.51 -22.49 -28.29
CA THR A 517 -4.12 -23.90 -28.22
C THR A 517 -4.55 -24.61 -26.93
N GLU A 518 -5.17 -23.87 -26.00
CA GLU A 518 -5.57 -24.39 -24.68
C GLU A 518 -7.10 -24.30 -24.50
N LEU A 519 -7.59 -23.40 -23.63
CA LEU A 519 -9.03 -23.27 -23.38
C LEU A 519 -9.76 -22.41 -24.42
N ASP A 520 -9.04 -21.56 -25.17
CA ASP A 520 -9.56 -20.65 -26.21
C ASP A 520 -10.89 -19.95 -25.84
N LEU A 521 -11.02 -19.51 -24.58
CA LEU A 521 -12.27 -18.91 -24.09
C LEU A 521 -12.48 -17.50 -24.65
N LYS A 522 -11.41 -16.85 -25.13
CA LYS A 522 -11.44 -15.49 -25.67
C LYS A 522 -12.22 -14.55 -24.75
N GLY A 523 -13.21 -13.82 -25.25
CA GLY A 523 -14.00 -12.87 -24.44
C GLY A 523 -14.87 -13.54 -23.38
N LYS A 524 -15.06 -14.86 -23.42
CA LYS A 524 -15.82 -15.60 -22.39
C LYS A 524 -15.06 -15.68 -21.06
N THR A 525 -13.75 -15.40 -21.02
CA THR A 525 -13.00 -15.29 -19.76
C THR A 525 -13.57 -14.21 -18.84
N ALA A 526 -14.25 -13.20 -19.40
CA ALA A 526 -14.94 -12.18 -18.64
C ALA A 526 -16.00 -12.76 -17.68
N PHE A 527 -16.62 -13.91 -17.99
CA PHE A 527 -17.56 -14.57 -17.06
C PHE A 527 -16.86 -15.14 -15.83
N PHE A 528 -15.65 -15.69 -15.98
CA PHE A 528 -14.86 -16.20 -14.85
C PHE A 528 -14.56 -15.05 -13.88
N TRP A 529 -14.06 -13.92 -14.40
CA TRP A 529 -13.79 -12.74 -13.57
C TRP A 529 -15.05 -12.06 -13.04
N ALA A 530 -16.17 -12.09 -13.78
CA ALA A 530 -17.45 -11.63 -13.26
C ALA A 530 -17.88 -12.47 -12.05
N GLY A 531 -17.64 -13.78 -12.07
CA GLY A 531 -17.88 -14.67 -10.94
C GLY A 531 -17.06 -14.30 -9.71
N THR A 532 -15.75 -14.09 -9.86
CA THR A 532 -14.88 -13.68 -8.74
C THR A 532 -15.21 -12.28 -8.23
N ALA A 533 -15.61 -11.36 -9.12
CA ALA A 533 -16.06 -10.02 -8.78
C ALA A 533 -17.40 -10.04 -8.02
N ALA A 534 -18.33 -10.92 -8.41
CA ALA A 534 -19.61 -11.12 -7.71
C ALA A 534 -19.41 -11.67 -6.29
N LEU A 535 -18.51 -12.64 -6.12
CA LEU A 535 -18.14 -13.16 -4.79
C LEU A 535 -17.51 -12.08 -3.92
N THR A 536 -16.63 -11.25 -4.50
CA THR A 536 -16.01 -10.10 -3.82
C THR A 536 -17.07 -9.05 -3.45
N SER A 537 -18.07 -8.83 -4.31
CA SER A 537 -19.21 -7.94 -4.05
C SER A 537 -20.05 -8.44 -2.87
N ALA A 538 -20.37 -9.73 -2.84
CA ALA A 538 -21.09 -10.35 -1.73
C ALA A 538 -20.30 -10.23 -0.42
N TRP A 539 -19.00 -10.51 -0.45
CA TRP A 539 -18.14 -10.31 0.71
C TRP A 539 -18.15 -8.86 1.21
N ALA A 540 -17.96 -7.89 0.31
CA ALA A 540 -17.93 -6.47 0.66
C ALA A 540 -19.26 -6.04 1.29
N TRP A 541 -20.38 -6.59 0.81
CA TRP A 541 -21.70 -6.29 1.36
C TRP A 541 -21.80 -6.67 2.84
N PHE A 542 -21.29 -7.84 3.23
CA PHE A 542 -21.41 -8.32 4.61
C PHE A 542 -20.27 -7.86 5.53
N ARG A 543 -19.05 -7.69 5.02
CA ARG A 543 -17.84 -7.57 5.85
C ARG A 543 -17.20 -6.18 5.84
N LEU A 544 -17.34 -5.38 4.77
CA LEU A 544 -16.66 -4.08 4.64
C LEU A 544 -17.39 -2.97 5.42
N PRO A 545 -16.84 -2.39 6.49
CA PRO A 545 -17.52 -1.34 7.26
C PRO A 545 -17.40 0.04 6.62
N GLU A 546 -18.29 0.96 7.01
CA GLU A 546 -18.11 2.39 6.72
C GLU A 546 -17.23 3.03 7.79
N VAL A 547 -16.11 3.63 7.37
CA VAL A 547 -15.07 4.21 8.25
C VAL A 547 -14.93 5.73 8.10
N LYS A 548 -15.62 6.34 7.13
CA LYS A 548 -15.55 7.80 6.90
C LYS A 548 -15.94 8.59 8.14
N GLY A 549 -15.07 9.53 8.52
CA GLY A 549 -15.29 10.46 9.64
C GLY A 549 -15.11 9.86 11.03
N ARG A 550 -14.62 8.62 11.13
CA ARG A 550 -14.34 7.96 12.41
C ARG A 550 -12.89 8.14 12.83
N THR A 551 -12.66 8.35 14.13
CA THR A 551 -11.29 8.38 14.67
C THR A 551 -10.79 6.95 14.91
N TYR A 552 -9.48 6.78 15.14
CA TYR A 552 -8.93 5.46 15.39
C TYR A 552 -9.47 4.84 16.68
N GLU A 553 -9.67 5.65 17.72
CA GLU A 553 -10.22 5.23 19.01
C GLU A 553 -11.66 4.74 18.86
N GLU A 554 -12.47 5.42 18.07
CA GLU A 554 -13.84 4.97 17.79
C GLU A 554 -13.87 3.66 17.02
N LEU A 555 -13.00 3.53 16.01
CA LEU A 555 -12.86 2.28 15.28
C LEU A 555 -12.42 1.17 16.22
N ASP A 556 -11.49 1.41 17.14
CA ASP A 556 -11.05 0.42 18.14
C ASP A 556 -12.22 -0.08 18.97
N ILE A 557 -13.08 0.82 19.44
CA ILE A 557 -14.29 0.47 20.20
C ILE A 557 -15.27 -0.32 19.32
N LEU A 558 -15.55 0.13 18.09
CA LEU A 558 -16.50 -0.54 17.19
C LEU A 558 -16.06 -1.97 16.83
N PHE A 559 -14.77 -2.16 16.60
CA PHE A 559 -14.20 -3.48 16.33
C PHE A 559 -14.16 -4.34 17.59
N ALA A 560 -13.87 -3.77 18.77
CA ALA A 560 -13.92 -4.46 20.06
C ALA A 560 -15.33 -4.95 20.42
N LYS A 561 -16.34 -4.09 20.26
CA LYS A 561 -17.77 -4.42 20.42
C LYS A 561 -18.31 -5.37 19.35
N ARG A 562 -17.48 -5.79 18.39
CA ARG A 562 -17.82 -6.70 17.28
C ARG A 562 -19.08 -6.28 16.50
N ILE A 563 -19.29 -4.98 16.36
CA ILE A 563 -20.49 -4.45 15.67
C ILE A 563 -20.53 -4.98 14.22
N PRO A 564 -21.70 -5.38 13.69
CA PRO A 564 -21.81 -5.78 12.28
C PRO A 564 -21.36 -4.65 11.34
N ALA A 565 -20.62 -4.97 10.27
CA ALA A 565 -20.04 -3.97 9.37
C ALA A 565 -21.10 -2.98 8.80
N ARG A 566 -22.32 -3.47 8.55
CA ARG A 566 -23.45 -2.70 8.05
C ARG A 566 -23.97 -1.63 9.02
N LYS A 567 -23.73 -1.79 10.32
CA LYS A 567 -24.20 -0.90 11.38
C LYS A 567 -23.16 0.15 11.79
N PHE A 568 -21.95 0.11 11.25
CA PHE A 568 -20.87 1.05 11.61
C PHE A 568 -21.24 2.52 11.41
N LYS A 569 -21.97 2.84 10.33
CA LYS A 569 -22.36 4.23 10.03
C LYS A 569 -23.26 4.82 11.13
N GLY A 570 -24.24 4.06 11.62
CA GLY A 570 -25.22 4.51 12.61
C GLY A 570 -24.86 4.19 14.07
N ALA A 571 -23.73 3.55 14.34
CA ALA A 571 -23.32 3.25 15.70
C ALA A 571 -22.79 4.51 16.39
N GLU A 572 -23.41 4.91 17.50
CA GLU A 572 -22.89 5.95 18.37
C GLU A 572 -21.76 5.38 19.23
N VAL A 573 -20.66 6.14 19.35
CA VAL A 573 -19.48 5.75 20.11
C VAL A 573 -19.12 6.89 21.04
N GLN A 574 -19.23 6.64 22.34
CA GLN A 574 -18.83 7.60 23.35
C GLN A 574 -17.48 7.19 23.93
N VAL A 575 -16.40 7.60 23.24
CA VAL A 575 -15.00 7.21 23.53
C VAL A 575 -14.60 7.37 25.00
N TYR A 576 -15.23 8.32 25.69
CA TYR A 576 -14.87 8.72 27.05
C TYR A 576 -15.95 8.44 28.10
N GLU A 577 -17.13 7.94 27.73
CA GLU A 577 -18.25 7.63 28.66
C GLU A 577 -18.55 6.13 28.74
N ASP A 578 -18.09 5.32 27.77
CA ASP A 578 -18.19 3.86 27.85
C ASP A 578 -17.44 3.34 29.09
N SER A 579 -18.19 2.95 30.12
CA SER A 579 -17.67 2.45 31.39
C SER A 579 -16.81 1.20 31.20
N GLU A 580 -17.11 0.34 30.22
CA GLU A 580 -16.28 -0.82 29.83
C GLU A 580 -14.88 -0.42 29.30
N PHE A 581 -14.68 0.83 28.88
CA PHE A 581 -13.38 1.38 28.46
C PHE A 581 -12.77 2.35 29.51
N ASN A 582 -13.58 2.87 30.44
CA ASN A 582 -13.12 3.67 31.59
C ASN A 582 -12.62 2.82 32.77
N ILE A 583 -12.87 1.51 32.83
CA ILE A 583 -12.26 0.61 33.82
C ILE A 583 -10.72 0.53 33.72
N PHE A 584 -10.11 1.23 32.76
CA PHE A 584 -8.67 1.17 32.47
C PHE A 584 -7.94 2.51 32.63
N LEU A 585 -8.63 3.56 33.08
CA LEU A 585 -8.06 4.91 33.30
C LEU A 585 -8.15 5.38 34.76
N ASP A 586 -9.00 4.72 35.57
CA ASP A 586 -9.10 4.95 37.00
C ASP A 586 -8.31 3.86 37.74
N ASP A 587 -6.99 4.07 37.84
CA ASP A 587 -6.13 3.61 38.95
C ASP A 587 -4.80 4.40 38.93
#